data_AF-A0A958CU85-F1
#
_entry.id   AF-A0A958CU85-F1
#
_cell.length_a   1.000
_cell.length_b   1.000
_cell.length_c   1.000
_cell.angle_alpha   90.00
_cell.angle_beta   90.00
_cell.angle_gamma   90.00
#
_symmetry.space_group_name_H-M   'P 1'
#
loop_
_entity.id
_entity.type
_entity.pdbx_description
1 polymer ?
#
loop_
_entity_poly.entity_id
_entity_poly.type
_entity_poly.pdbx_seq_one_letter_code
_entity_poly.pdbx_strand_id
1 'polypeptide(L)'
;MSLQASPLLIVSAAVLLAGCAGTRSVAVPDAASASCRAAPLGDTVLYLRGSLSSWAALEEYAFQYRCDGYYLNVEASANQEFKLADAAWTPATSFGAAVGGDNTLSDSLPLVLARGSDPGG
;
A
#
# COMPACT_ATOMS: atom_id res chain seq x y z
N MET A 1 40.91 26.18 9.98
CA MET A 1 42.07 25.25 10.01
C MET A 1 42.61 25.23 11.43
N SER A 2 42.32 24.18 12.20
CA SER A 2 42.99 23.91 13.48
C SER A 2 43.34 22.43 13.52
N LEU A 3 44.64 22.14 13.53
CA LEU A 3 45.28 20.84 13.63
C LEU A 3 45.78 20.65 15.07
N GLN A 4 45.51 19.48 15.67
CA GLN A 4 46.20 18.78 16.78
C GLN A 4 45.15 17.95 17.54
N ALA A 5 45.35 16.68 17.93
CA ALA A 5 46.57 15.97 18.27
C ALA A 5 46.49 14.46 17.95
N SER A 6 47.69 13.87 17.87
CA SER A 6 48.07 12.51 17.47
C SER A 6 47.46 11.34 18.26
N PRO A 7 47.49 10.11 17.67
CA PRO A 7 46.89 8.92 18.25
C PRO A 7 47.80 8.28 19.32
N LEU A 8 47.26 8.01 20.49
CA LEU A 8 47.95 7.23 21.53
C LEU A 8 47.74 5.74 21.26
N LEU A 9 48.83 5.08 20.91
CA LEU A 9 48.98 3.64 20.78
C LEU A 9 48.76 2.97 22.16
N ILE A 10 47.72 2.16 22.32
CA ILE A 10 47.60 1.24 23.45
C ILE A 10 47.70 -0.17 22.88
N VAL A 11 48.92 -0.72 22.90
CA VAL A 11 49.14 -2.17 22.81
C VAL A 11 48.79 -2.72 24.19
N SER A 12 47.72 -3.50 24.29
CA SER A 12 47.38 -4.24 25.51
C SER A 12 47.09 -5.68 25.15
N ALA A 13 47.83 -6.55 25.83
CA ALA A 13 47.89 -7.98 25.65
C ALA A 13 46.51 -8.65 25.76
N ALA A 14 46.33 -9.69 24.95
CA ALA A 14 45.16 -10.57 25.00
C ALA A 14 45.07 -11.27 26.37
N VAL A 15 43.92 -11.16 27.01
CA VAL A 15 43.46 -12.10 28.04
C VAL A 15 42.31 -12.89 27.44
N LEU A 16 42.57 -14.13 27.04
CA LEU A 16 41.56 -15.11 26.66
C LEU A 16 40.90 -15.65 27.93
N LEU A 17 39.85 -14.97 28.41
CA LEU A 17 38.93 -15.54 29.39
C LEU A 17 37.89 -16.36 28.63
N ALA A 18 38.11 -17.67 28.59
CA ALA A 18 37.11 -18.66 28.24
C ALA A 18 35.98 -18.61 29.30
N GLY A 19 34.94 -17.81 29.03
CA GLY A 19 33.71 -17.77 29.81
C GLY A 19 32.56 -18.36 29.01
N CYS A 20 32.16 -19.59 29.32
CA CYS A 20 30.90 -20.17 28.85
C CYS A 20 29.72 -19.36 29.43
N ALA A 21 29.14 -18.49 28.63
CA ALA A 21 27.77 -18.02 28.80
C ALA A 21 27.10 -18.01 27.43
N GLY A 22 26.92 -19.20 26.87
CA GLY A 22 26.04 -19.40 25.72
C GLY A 22 24.59 -19.22 26.17
N THR A 23 24.16 -17.99 26.45
CA THR A 23 22.75 -17.66 26.24
C THR A 23 22.52 -17.88 24.77
N ARG A 24 21.92 -19.03 24.42
CA ARG A 24 21.25 -19.16 23.14
C ARG A 24 20.24 -18.04 23.13
N SER A 25 20.56 -16.95 22.45
CA SER A 25 19.53 -16.14 21.83
C SER A 25 18.80 -17.10 20.92
N VAL A 26 17.73 -17.70 21.45
CA VAL A 26 16.65 -18.17 20.62
C VAL A 26 16.30 -16.93 19.84
N ALA A 27 16.70 -16.89 18.57
CA ALA A 27 16.06 -16.01 17.63
C ALA A 27 14.61 -16.44 17.69
N VAL A 28 13.83 -15.79 18.53
CA VAL A 28 12.40 -15.77 18.38
C VAL A 28 12.26 -15.23 16.97
N PRO A 29 11.73 -16.00 16.01
CA PRO A 29 11.43 -15.42 14.71
C PRO A 29 10.56 -14.22 15.04
N ASP A 30 11.09 -13.04 14.77
CA ASP A 30 10.35 -11.81 14.93
C ASP A 30 9.20 -11.94 13.95
N ALA A 31 8.04 -12.32 14.48
CA ALA A 31 6.79 -12.40 13.74
C ALA A 31 6.29 -10.98 13.37
N ALA A 32 7.16 -9.96 13.43
CA ALA A 32 6.91 -8.59 12.99
C ALA A 32 7.51 -8.29 11.60
N SER A 33 7.68 -9.32 10.76
CA SER A 33 7.82 -9.14 9.31
C SER A 33 6.65 -9.75 8.52
N ALA A 34 5.41 -9.56 8.95
CA ALA A 34 4.34 -9.35 7.98
C ALA A 34 4.53 -7.94 7.39
N SER A 35 5.63 -7.79 6.63
CA SER A 35 6.03 -6.54 6.01
C SER A 35 4.88 -6.05 5.16
N CYS A 36 4.46 -4.81 5.41
CA CYS A 36 3.53 -4.09 4.55
C CYS A 36 3.88 -4.36 3.08
N ARG A 37 2.95 -4.89 2.29
CA ARG A 37 3.20 -5.11 0.86
C ARG A 37 3.24 -3.75 0.18
N ALA A 38 4.07 -3.60 -0.85
CA ALA A 38 4.02 -2.40 -1.68
C ALA A 38 2.69 -2.33 -2.45
N ALA A 39 2.22 -1.10 -2.69
CA ALA A 39 1.02 -0.85 -3.49
C ALA A 39 1.16 -1.50 -4.88
N PRO A 40 0.22 -2.34 -5.32
CA PRO A 40 0.30 -3.01 -6.62
C PRO A 40 0.36 -2.07 -7.82
N LEU A 41 -0.13 -0.84 -7.67
CA LEU A 41 -0.13 0.20 -8.71
C LEU A 41 0.99 1.22 -8.53
N GLY A 42 1.99 0.94 -7.68
CA GLY A 42 3.08 1.87 -7.38
C GLY A 42 2.55 3.20 -6.84
N ASP A 43 3.05 4.30 -7.42
CA ASP A 43 2.69 5.66 -7.03
C ASP A 43 1.37 6.16 -7.66
N THR A 44 0.69 5.34 -8.48
CA THR A 44 -0.56 5.74 -9.09
C THR A 44 -1.64 5.94 -8.03
N VAL A 45 -2.20 7.15 -7.99
CA VAL A 45 -3.37 7.46 -7.18
C VAL A 45 -4.62 6.95 -7.90
N LEU A 46 -5.38 6.10 -7.21
CA LEU A 46 -6.69 5.66 -7.65
C LEU A 46 -7.78 6.55 -7.05
N TYR A 47 -8.82 6.79 -7.83
CA TYR A 47 -9.99 7.57 -7.44
C TYR A 47 -11.26 6.76 -7.65
N LEU A 48 -12.25 6.94 -6.77
CA LEU A 48 -13.63 6.57 -7.06
C LEU A 48 -14.21 7.66 -7.97
N ARG A 49 -14.53 7.29 -9.20
CA ARG A 49 -15.00 8.23 -10.24
C ARG A 49 -16.39 7.81 -10.69
N GLY A 50 -17.36 8.70 -10.52
CA GLY A 50 -18.76 8.35 -10.78
C GLY A 50 -19.70 9.51 -10.50
N SER A 51 -20.98 9.20 -10.28
CA SER A 51 -22.00 10.22 -9.96
C SER A 51 -21.62 11.08 -8.76
N LEU A 52 -21.01 10.47 -7.72
CA LEU A 52 -20.55 11.18 -6.51
C LEU A 52 -19.45 12.21 -6.77
N SER A 53 -18.59 11.98 -7.77
CA SER A 53 -17.48 12.86 -8.12
C SER A 53 -17.68 13.61 -9.43
N SER A 54 -18.89 13.54 -10.02
CA SER A 54 -19.17 14.02 -11.38
C SER A 54 -18.15 13.49 -12.41
N TRP A 55 -17.73 12.23 -12.24
CA TRP A 55 -16.69 11.55 -13.04
C TRP A 55 -15.30 12.19 -12.98
N ALA A 56 -15.06 13.16 -12.10
CA ALA A 56 -13.76 13.77 -11.88
C ALA A 56 -12.89 12.95 -10.91
N ALA A 57 -11.58 13.18 -10.96
CA ALA A 57 -10.61 12.67 -10.01
C ALA A 57 -10.40 13.72 -8.91
N LEU A 58 -11.22 13.67 -7.86
CA LEU A 58 -11.17 14.59 -6.73
C LEU A 58 -10.44 13.95 -5.55
N GLU A 59 -9.59 14.69 -4.86
CA GLU A 59 -8.84 14.21 -3.68
C GLU A 59 -9.74 13.59 -2.60
N GLU A 60 -10.96 14.10 -2.40
CA GLU A 60 -11.91 13.55 -1.43
C GLU A 60 -12.38 12.12 -1.76
N TYR A 61 -12.24 11.71 -3.02
CA TYR A 61 -12.53 10.35 -3.50
C TYR A 61 -11.27 9.57 -3.85
N ALA A 62 -10.09 10.01 -3.40
CA ALA A 62 -8.84 9.29 -3.59
C ALA A 62 -8.71 8.12 -2.60
N PHE A 63 -8.37 6.94 -3.13
CA PHE A 63 -8.12 5.75 -2.32
C PHE A 63 -6.78 5.86 -1.58
N GLN A 64 -6.77 5.34 -0.36
CA GLN A 64 -5.56 5.20 0.45
C GLN A 64 -5.12 3.74 0.49
N TYR A 65 -3.90 3.46 0.06
CA TYR A 65 -3.36 2.12 0.18
C TYR A 65 -2.87 1.84 1.60
N ARG A 66 -3.20 0.67 2.15
CA ARG A 66 -2.82 0.26 3.51
C ARG A 66 -2.31 -1.18 3.54
N CYS A 67 -1.16 -1.43 2.92
CA CYS A 67 -0.43 -2.72 2.98
C CYS A 67 -1.12 -3.95 2.37
N ASP A 68 -2.44 -4.01 2.34
CA ASP A 68 -3.21 -5.15 1.84
C ASP A 68 -4.29 -4.72 0.83
N GLY A 69 -4.75 -3.47 0.90
CA GLY A 69 -5.81 -2.98 0.03
C GLY A 69 -5.83 -1.46 -0.14
N TYR A 70 -6.67 -1.04 -1.08
CA TYR A 70 -7.03 0.36 -1.30
C TYR A 70 -8.34 0.63 -0.58
N TYR A 71 -8.35 1.62 0.31
CA TYR A 71 -9.50 1.93 1.16
C TYR A 71 -9.99 3.36 0.90
N LEU A 72 -11.30 3.50 0.83
CA LEU A 72 -12.02 4.77 0.75
C LEU A 72 -13.37 4.57 1.42
N ASN A 73 -13.74 5.50 2.31
CA ASN A 73 -15.05 5.53 2.92
C ASN A 73 -15.85 6.65 2.25
N VAL A 74 -17.05 6.33 1.77
CA VAL A 74 -17.97 7.29 1.16
C VAL A 74 -19.36 7.11 1.75
N GLU A 75 -20.11 8.20 1.85
CA GLU A 75 -21.53 8.16 2.15
C GLU A 75 -22.31 8.23 0.83
N ALA A 76 -23.11 7.21 0.54
CA ALA A 76 -23.97 7.16 -0.64
C ALA A 76 -25.44 7.15 -0.19
N SER A 77 -26.22 8.13 -0.63
CA SER A 77 -27.62 8.33 -0.22
C SER A 77 -28.65 7.74 -1.20
N ALA A 78 -28.20 7.18 -2.31
CA ALA A 78 -29.00 6.50 -3.35
C ALA A 78 -28.09 5.60 -4.21
N ASN A 79 -28.66 4.85 -5.15
CA ASN A 79 -27.87 4.11 -6.14
C ASN A 79 -26.94 5.07 -6.91
N GLN A 80 -25.64 4.77 -6.91
CA GLN A 80 -24.62 5.55 -7.60
C GLN A 80 -23.93 4.68 -8.65
N GLU A 81 -23.60 5.29 -9.77
CA GLU A 81 -22.73 4.69 -10.77
C GLU A 81 -21.30 5.13 -10.50
N PHE A 82 -20.34 4.22 -10.59
CA PHE A 82 -18.93 4.52 -10.40
C PHE A 82 -18.02 3.51 -11.10
N LYS A 83 -16.77 3.94 -11.30
CA LYS A 83 -15.60 3.17 -11.67
C LYS A 83 -14.44 3.57 -10.76
N LEU A 84 -13.38 2.77 -10.75
CA LEU A 84 -12.13 3.14 -10.08
C LEU A 84 -11.12 3.45 -11.18
N ALA A 85 -10.50 4.63 -11.16
CA ALA A 85 -9.48 4.96 -12.14
C ALA A 85 -8.48 5.98 -11.62
N ASP A 86 -7.32 6.05 -12.27
CA ASP A 86 -6.42 7.18 -12.14
C ASP A 86 -6.99 8.44 -12.82
N ALA A 87 -6.33 9.58 -12.62
CA ALA A 87 -6.79 10.86 -13.16
C ALA A 87 -6.85 10.86 -14.70
N ALA A 88 -5.94 10.14 -15.36
CA ALA A 88 -5.83 10.10 -16.82
C ALA A 88 -6.73 9.05 -17.51
N TRP A 89 -7.56 8.30 -16.76
CA TRP A 89 -8.31 7.16 -17.30
C TRP A 89 -7.42 6.14 -18.02
N THR A 90 -6.23 5.89 -17.47
CA THR A 90 -5.30 4.92 -18.03
C THR A 90 -5.96 3.53 -18.00
N PRO A 91 -6.03 2.79 -19.13
CA PRO A 91 -6.74 1.51 -19.17
C PRO A 91 -6.21 0.47 -18.17
N ALA A 92 -4.89 0.48 -17.90
CA ALA A 92 -4.25 -0.43 -16.96
C ALA A 92 -4.68 -0.22 -15.49
N THR A 93 -5.15 0.99 -15.16
CA THR A 93 -5.58 1.40 -13.83
C THR A 93 -7.05 1.80 -13.78
N SER A 94 -7.81 1.47 -14.82
CA SER A 94 -9.26 1.66 -14.87
C SER A 94 -9.97 0.34 -14.58
N PHE A 95 -10.88 0.34 -13.63
CA PHE A 95 -11.60 -0.81 -13.14
C PHE A 95 -13.10 -0.56 -13.06
N GLY A 96 -13.89 -1.55 -13.44
CA GLY A 96 -15.35 -1.52 -13.38
C GLY A 96 -15.93 -2.93 -13.23
N ALA A 97 -17.25 -3.05 -13.38
CA ALA A 97 -17.90 -4.36 -13.42
C ALA A 97 -17.43 -5.17 -14.64
N ALA A 98 -17.46 -6.50 -14.53
CA ALA A 98 -17.15 -7.38 -15.66
C ALA A 98 -18.26 -7.30 -16.72
N VAL A 99 -17.87 -7.32 -18.00
CA VAL A 99 -18.83 -7.37 -19.11
C VAL A 99 -19.69 -8.63 -19.00
N GLY A 100 -21.02 -8.47 -19.01
CA GLY A 100 -21.97 -9.57 -18.87
C GLY A 100 -22.02 -10.25 -17.50
N GLY A 101 -21.35 -9.68 -16.49
CA GLY A 101 -21.44 -10.12 -15.09
C GLY A 101 -22.36 -9.23 -14.25
N ASP A 102 -22.41 -9.53 -12.95
CA ASP A 102 -23.07 -8.64 -11.99
C ASP A 102 -22.38 -7.28 -11.99
N ASN A 103 -23.17 -6.22 -12.04
CA ASN A 103 -22.71 -4.83 -12.02
C ASN A 103 -23.22 -4.05 -10.81
N THR A 104 -23.87 -4.74 -9.87
CA THR A 104 -24.43 -4.15 -8.67
C THR A 104 -23.55 -4.52 -7.48
N LEU A 105 -23.02 -3.50 -6.80
CA LEU A 105 -22.41 -3.68 -5.50
C LEU A 105 -23.51 -3.61 -4.43
N SER A 106 -23.64 -4.67 -3.63
CA SER A 106 -24.59 -4.74 -2.52
C SER A 106 -23.86 -4.95 -1.21
N ASP A 107 -24.46 -4.51 -0.10
CA ASP A 107 -23.89 -4.71 1.23
C ASP A 107 -23.48 -6.16 1.46
N SER A 108 -22.30 -6.35 2.06
CA SER A 108 -21.72 -7.65 2.40
C SER A 108 -21.42 -8.61 1.24
N LEU A 109 -21.67 -8.22 -0.02
CA LEU A 109 -21.33 -9.03 -1.18
C LEU A 109 -20.15 -8.40 -1.95
N PRO A 110 -18.97 -9.05 -1.97
CA PRO A 110 -17.85 -8.54 -2.76
C PRO A 110 -18.16 -8.63 -4.26
N LEU A 111 -17.84 -7.56 -4.99
CA LEU A 111 -17.88 -7.54 -6.45
C LEU A 111 -16.46 -7.68 -7.03
N VAL A 112 -16.27 -8.62 -7.94
CA VAL A 112 -15.00 -8.77 -8.66
C VAL A 112 -14.93 -7.74 -9.78
N LEU A 113 -13.92 -6.87 -9.72
CA LEU A 113 -13.70 -5.83 -10.72
C LEU A 113 -12.90 -6.35 -11.93
N ALA A 114 -13.31 -5.95 -13.12
CA ALA A 114 -12.57 -6.14 -14.37
C ALA A 114 -11.72 -4.91 -14.69
N ARG A 115 -10.57 -5.12 -15.35
CA ARG A 115 -9.71 -4.04 -15.86
C ARG A 115 -10.16 -3.59 -17.24
N GLY A 116 -9.89 -2.32 -17.55
CA GLY A 116 -9.97 -1.79 -18.92
C GLY A 116 -11.38 -1.53 -19.42
N SER A 117 -12.38 -1.41 -18.54
CA SER A 117 -13.73 -1.04 -18.93
C SER A 117 -13.77 0.43 -19.38
N ASP A 118 -14.13 0.67 -20.64
CA ASP A 118 -14.14 1.95 -21.35
C ASP A 118 -14.77 3.12 -20.56
N PRO A 119 -14.37 4.38 -20.81
CA PRO A 119 -15.09 5.55 -20.30
C PRO A 119 -16.47 5.62 -20.99
N GLY A 120 -17.52 5.08 -20.35
CA GLY A 120 -18.89 5.11 -20.89
C GLY A 120 -19.91 4.14 -20.29
N GLY A 121 -19.49 3.16 -19.50
CA GLY A 121 -20.38 2.13 -18.95
C GLY A 121 -19.81 0.76 -19.25
#